data_AF-A0A8C3C7G6-F1
#
_entry.id   AF-A0A8C3C7G6-F1
#
_cell.length_a   1.000
_cell.length_b   1.000
_cell.length_c   1.000
_cell.angle_alpha   90.00
_cell.angle_beta   90.00
_cell.angle_gamma   90.00
#
_symmetry.space_group_name_H-M   'P 1'
#
loop_
_entity.id
_entity.type
_entity.pdbx_description
1 polymer ?
#
loop_
_entity_poly.entity_id
_entity_poly.type
_entity_poly.pdbx_seq_one_letter_code
_entity_poly.pdbx_strand_id
1 'polypeptide(L)'
;GILGWVWGGLYYVDSEGTRVPGPAFAVGSGAPYAYGVLDRGLRPGLGVEAACRLARRAIYQAARRDAYSGGRVSIYHVAEGGWRRLAQHDLDDHAPFWSGPAPSGVVPAPCSP
;
A
#
# COMPACT_ATOMS: atom_id res chain seq x y z
N GLY A 1 -4.25 1.21 29.21
CA GLY A 1 -4.48 0.02 28.39
C GLY A 1 -3.16 -0.44 27.85
N ILE A 2 -2.82 -1.73 28.00
CA ILE A 2 -1.54 -2.29 27.56
C ILE A 2 -1.56 -2.36 26.02
N LEU A 3 -0.74 -1.52 25.38
CA LEU A 3 -0.41 -1.62 23.96
C LEU A 3 0.73 -2.63 23.83
N GLY A 4 0.41 -3.84 23.38
CA GLY A 4 1.40 -4.85 23.00
C GLY A 4 1.70 -4.74 21.50
N TRP A 5 2.97 -4.51 21.16
CA TRP A 5 3.48 -4.67 19.80
C TRP A 5 3.67 -6.18 19.58
N VAL A 6 2.73 -6.81 18.89
CA VAL A 6 2.70 -8.28 18.74
C VAL A 6 2.66 -8.60 17.25
N TRP A 7 3.86 -8.66 16.67
CA TRP A 7 4.23 -9.22 15.36
C TRP A 7 3.60 -8.55 14.13
N GLY A 8 4.46 -8.20 13.16
CA GLY A 8 4.12 -7.58 11.88
C GLY A 8 3.31 -8.49 10.94
N GLY A 9 2.13 -8.92 11.38
CA GLY A 9 1.16 -9.65 10.59
C GLY A 9 0.10 -8.71 10.04
N LEU A 10 -0.18 -8.83 8.75
CA LEU A 10 -1.30 -8.14 8.11
C LEU A 10 -2.55 -9.03 8.24
N TYR A 11 -3.63 -8.44 8.74
CA TYR A 11 -4.90 -9.13 8.95
C TYR A 11 -6.03 -8.36 8.29
N TYR A 12 -6.82 -9.06 7.49
CA TYR A 12 -8.12 -8.57 7.05
C TYR A 12 -9.17 -8.94 8.09
N VAL A 13 -9.99 -7.98 8.49
CA VAL A 13 -11.11 -8.16 9.42
C VAL A 13 -12.38 -7.70 8.73
N ASP A 14 -13.38 -8.57 8.70
CA ASP A 14 -14.71 -8.26 8.16
C ASP A 14 -15.72 -8.00 9.30
N SER A 15 -16.84 -7.38 8.96
CA SER A 15 -17.95 -7.07 9.87
C SER A 15 -18.56 -8.32 10.51
N GLU A 16 -18.43 -9.47 9.85
CA GLU A 16 -18.85 -10.79 10.34
C GLU A 16 -17.89 -11.38 11.40
N GLY A 17 -16.85 -10.65 11.81
CA GLY A 17 -15.87 -11.10 12.81
C GLY A 17 -14.81 -12.06 12.27
N THR A 18 -14.78 -12.29 10.96
CA THR A 18 -13.76 -13.11 10.31
C THR A 18 -12.43 -12.37 10.29
N ARG A 19 -11.36 -13.02 10.78
CA ARG A 19 -9.98 -12.51 10.73
C ARG A 19 -9.14 -13.41 9.83
N VAL A 20 -8.66 -12.89 8.71
CA VAL A 20 -7.82 -13.63 7.76
C VAL A 20 -6.40 -13.06 7.76
N PRO A 21 -5.36 -13.85 8.12
CA PRO A 21 -3.96 -13.46 7.92
C PRO A 21 -3.56 -13.64 6.45
N GLY A 22 -2.74 -12.74 5.92
CA GLY A 22 -2.31 -12.83 4.52
C GLY A 22 -1.24 -11.82 4.14
N PRO A 23 -0.51 -12.06 3.03
CA PRO A 23 0.61 -11.23 2.61
C PRO A 23 0.18 -9.90 1.96
N ALA A 24 -1.02 -9.83 1.39
CA ALA A 24 -1.56 -8.63 0.78
C ALA A 24 -3.09 -8.69 0.76
N PHE A 25 -3.74 -7.54 0.98
CA PHE A 25 -5.18 -7.38 0.88
C PHE A 25 -5.53 -6.12 0.10
N ALA A 26 -6.58 -6.20 -0.69
CA ALA A 26 -7.26 -5.06 -1.29
C ALA A 26 -8.76 -5.19 -1.01
N VAL A 27 -9.38 -4.09 -0.60
CA VAL A 27 -10.77 -4.01 -0.10
C VAL A 27 -11.43 -2.80 -0.74
N GLY A 28 -12.75 -2.89 -1.00
CA GLY A 28 -13.54 -1.86 -1.65
C GLY A 28 -13.90 -2.19 -3.11
N SER A 29 -14.66 -1.31 -3.76
CA SER A 29 -15.14 -1.50 -5.15
C SER A 29 -14.00 -1.59 -6.17
N GLY A 30 -12.88 -0.92 -5.92
CA GLY A 30 -11.66 -0.97 -6.74
C GLY A 30 -10.74 -2.18 -6.46
N ALA A 31 -11.04 -3.02 -5.45
CA ALA A 31 -10.21 -4.14 -5.06
C ALA A 31 -9.83 -5.12 -6.19
N PRO A 32 -10.75 -5.58 -7.07
CA PRO A 32 -10.39 -6.53 -8.12
C PRO A 32 -9.36 -5.96 -9.11
N TYR A 33 -9.40 -4.65 -9.36
CA TYR A 33 -8.42 -3.98 -10.22
C TYR A 33 -7.06 -3.82 -9.53
N ALA A 34 -7.06 -3.54 -8.23
CA ALA A 34 -5.84 -3.45 -7.43
C ALA A 34 -5.13 -4.81 -7.36
N TYR A 35 -5.87 -5.91 -7.11
CA TYR A 35 -5.30 -7.26 -7.11
C TYR A 35 -4.64 -7.62 -8.43
N GLY A 36 -5.23 -7.26 -9.58
CA GLY A 36 -4.63 -7.55 -10.88
C GLY A 36 -3.26 -6.89 -11.12
N VAL A 37 -2.99 -5.74 -10.46
CA VAL A 37 -1.68 -5.10 -10.51
C VAL A 37 -0.75 -5.65 -9.44
N LEU A 38 -1.27 -5.89 -8.23
CA LEU A 38 -0.51 -6.46 -7.13
C LEU A 38 0.00 -7.86 -7.49
N ASP A 39 -0.83 -8.74 -8.01
CA ASP A 39 -0.48 -10.12 -8.36
C ASP A 39 0.65 -10.21 -9.40
N ARG A 40 0.73 -9.22 -10.30
CA ARG A 40 1.81 -9.15 -11.30
C ARG A 40 3.15 -8.65 -10.75
N GLY A 41 3.13 -7.88 -9.66
CA GLY A 41 4.32 -7.17 -9.18
C GLY A 41 4.76 -7.54 -7.76
N LEU A 42 3.90 -8.17 -6.98
CA LEU A 42 4.18 -8.55 -5.60
C LEU A 42 5.13 -9.75 -5.62
N ARG A 43 6.31 -9.55 -5.03
CA ARG A 43 7.32 -10.60 -4.85
C ARG A 43 7.88 -10.50 -3.43
N PRO A 44 8.22 -11.63 -2.80
CA PRO A 44 8.93 -11.61 -1.52
C PRO A 44 10.29 -10.90 -1.70
N GLY A 45 10.63 -10.02 -0.76
CA GLY A 45 11.89 -9.24 -0.81
C GLY A 45 11.84 -7.96 -1.64
N LEU A 46 10.64 -7.44 -2.00
CA LEU A 46 10.55 -6.12 -2.63
C LEU A 46 11.09 -5.02 -1.70
N GLY A 47 12.02 -4.21 -2.20
CA GLY A 47 12.45 -2.99 -1.51
C GLY A 47 11.28 -2.00 -1.33
N VAL A 48 11.35 -1.19 -0.27
CA VAL A 48 10.29 -0.23 0.11
C VAL A 48 9.89 0.69 -1.05
N GLU A 49 10.85 1.16 -1.84
CA GLU A 49 10.61 2.03 -2.99
C GLU A 49 9.84 1.30 -4.11
N ALA A 50 10.25 0.07 -4.43
CA ALA A 50 9.57 -0.75 -5.42
C ALA A 50 8.14 -1.10 -4.98
N ALA A 51 7.96 -1.41 -3.69
CA ALA A 51 6.65 -1.71 -3.11
C ALA A 51 5.74 -0.49 -3.15
N CYS A 52 6.28 0.69 -2.81
CA CYS A 52 5.59 1.96 -2.90
C CYS A 52 5.13 2.24 -4.35
N ARG A 53 6.03 2.07 -5.33
CA ARG A 53 5.70 2.23 -6.76
C ARG A 53 4.63 1.25 -7.24
N LEU A 54 4.67 0.00 -6.77
CA LEU A 54 3.66 -1.00 -7.10
C LEU A 54 2.29 -0.64 -6.52
N ALA A 55 2.23 -0.32 -5.23
CA ALA A 55 0.99 0.06 -4.54
C ALA A 55 0.34 1.28 -5.21
N ARG A 56 1.16 2.28 -5.54
CA ARG A 56 0.79 3.46 -6.33
C ARG A 56 0.10 3.09 -7.63
N ARG A 57 0.74 2.24 -8.42
CA ARG A 57 0.21 1.80 -9.71
C ARG A 57 -1.10 1.03 -9.56
N ALA A 58 -1.22 0.21 -8.52
CA ALA A 58 -2.43 -0.56 -8.24
C ALA A 58 -3.63 0.35 -7.96
N ILE A 59 -3.46 1.35 -7.08
CA ILE A 59 -4.54 2.29 -6.75
C ILE A 59 -4.89 3.18 -7.94
N TYR A 60 -3.91 3.67 -8.71
CA TYR A 60 -4.19 4.47 -9.90
C TYR A 60 -5.01 3.70 -10.95
N GLN A 61 -4.68 2.44 -11.19
CA GLN A 61 -5.44 1.58 -12.11
C GLN A 61 -6.84 1.26 -11.59
N ALA A 62 -6.98 1.07 -10.28
CA ALA A 62 -8.28 0.88 -9.64
C ALA A 62 -9.16 2.13 -9.76
N ALA A 63 -8.65 3.30 -9.38
CA ALA A 63 -9.39 4.56 -9.42
C ALA A 63 -9.80 4.96 -10.85
N ARG A 64 -8.95 4.71 -11.85
CA ARG A 64 -9.30 5.02 -13.24
C ARG A 64 -10.42 4.12 -13.80
N ARG A 65 -10.62 2.92 -13.23
CA ARG A 65 -11.60 1.94 -13.71
C ARG A 65 -12.86 1.87 -12.87
N ASP A 66 -12.78 2.31 -11.63
CA ASP A 66 -13.91 2.32 -10.69
C ASP A 66 -14.42 3.75 -10.50
N ALA A 67 -15.65 4.01 -10.97
CA ALA A 67 -16.29 5.33 -10.90
C ALA A 67 -16.53 5.81 -9.46
N TYR A 68 -16.52 4.90 -8.48
CA TYR A 68 -16.66 5.23 -7.05
C TYR A 68 -15.31 5.41 -6.33
N SER A 69 -14.19 5.21 -7.03
CA SER A 69 -12.84 5.39 -6.48
C SER A 69 -12.19 6.63 -7.09
N GLY A 70 -11.93 7.66 -6.28
CA GLY A 70 -11.32 8.92 -6.72
C GLY A 70 -10.75 9.75 -5.56
N GLY A 71 -10.23 10.94 -5.85
CA GLY A 71 -9.66 11.85 -4.85
C GLY A 71 -8.20 11.53 -4.50
N ARG A 72 -7.88 11.35 -3.21
CA ARG A 72 -6.49 11.29 -2.73
C ARG A 72 -6.02 9.88 -2.35
N VAL A 73 -4.86 9.49 -2.88
CA VAL A 73 -4.12 8.27 -2.51
C VAL A 73 -3.11 8.59 -1.42
N SER A 74 -3.23 7.95 -0.26
CA SER A 74 -2.25 8.04 0.83
C SER A 74 -1.48 6.73 0.97
N ILE A 75 -0.15 6.82 1.05
CA ILE A 75 0.73 5.66 1.17
C ILE A 75 1.38 5.69 2.54
N TYR A 76 1.27 4.58 3.26
CA TYR A 76 1.88 4.39 4.57
C TYR A 76 2.84 3.20 4.51
N HIS A 77 3.95 3.33 5.22
CA HIS A 77 4.92 2.27 5.42
C HIS A 77 5.00 1.96 6.92
N VAL A 78 4.70 0.71 7.27
CA VAL A 78 4.74 0.21 8.64
C VAL A 78 6.02 -0.60 8.79
N ALA A 79 6.88 -0.21 9.73
CA ALA A 79 8.12 -0.89 10.08
C ALA A 79 8.21 -1.10 11.59
N GLU A 80 9.27 -1.75 12.06
CA GLU A 80 9.53 -1.98 13.50
C GLU A 80 9.53 -0.70 14.33
N GLY A 81 10.00 0.41 13.76
CA GLY A 81 9.98 1.73 14.39
C GLY A 81 8.62 2.45 14.38
N GLY A 82 7.56 1.79 13.92
CA GLY A 82 6.22 2.36 13.77
C GLY A 82 5.83 2.63 12.31
N TRP A 83 4.75 3.38 12.12
CA TRP A 83 4.21 3.71 10.80
C TRP A 83 4.60 5.13 10.39
N ARG A 84 4.92 5.30 9.11
CA ARG A 84 5.19 6.61 8.50
C ARG A 84 4.36 6.81 7.25
N ARG A 85 3.85 8.02 7.03
CA ARG A 85 3.24 8.40 5.75
C ARG A 85 4.36 8.68 4.75
N LEU A 86 4.42 7.92 3.68
CA LEU A 86 5.41 8.08 2.61
C LEU A 86 5.01 9.18 1.63
N ALA A 87 3.76 9.15 1.15
CA ALA A 87 3.28 10.10 0.17
C ALA A 87 1.76 10.26 0.23
N GLN A 88 1.28 11.38 -0.27
CA GLN A 88 -0.13 11.63 -0.54
C GLN A 88 -0.22 12.28 -1.93
N HIS A 89 -0.99 11.69 -2.82
CA HIS A 89 -1.18 12.18 -4.17
C HIS A 89 -2.66 12.36 -4.47
N ASP A 90 -3.01 13.45 -5.15
CA ASP A 90 -4.32 13.58 -5.75
C ASP A 90 -4.36 12.82 -7.08
N LEU A 91 -5.45 12.09 -7.33
CA LEU A 91 -5.64 11.33 -8.58
C LEU A 91 -6.09 12.24 -9.72
N ASP A 92 -6.72 13.37 -9.38
CA ASP A 92 -7.17 14.38 -10.33
C ASP A 92 -6.03 15.31 -10.79
N ASP A 93 -4.87 15.24 -10.12
CA ASP A 93 -3.70 16.02 -10.51
C ASP A 93 -3.12 15.47 -11.83
N HIS A 94 -3.06 16.33 -12.85
CA HIS A 94 -2.59 16.00 -14.20
C HIS A 94 -1.08 15.79 -14.28
N ALA A 95 -0.34 16.08 -13.20
CA ALA A 95 1.06 15.73 -13.09
C ALA A 95 1.21 14.21 -13.30
N PRO A 96 2.12 13.74 -14.19
CA PRO A 96 2.20 12.32 -14.43
C PRO A 96 2.61 11.66 -13.12
N PHE A 97 1.76 10.79 -12.60
CA PHE A 97 1.94 10.15 -11.31
C PHE A 97 3.27 9.35 -11.23
N TRP A 98 3.91 9.08 -12.36
CA TRP A 98 5.24 8.45 -12.47
C TRP A 98 6.42 9.42 -12.30
N SER A 99 6.20 10.73 -12.29
CA SER A 99 7.24 11.78 -12.41
C SER A 99 7.71 12.35 -11.07
N GLY A 100 7.03 12.01 -9.97
CA GLY A 100 7.43 12.46 -8.65
C GLY A 100 8.66 11.68 -8.15
N PRO A 101 9.66 12.34 -7.55
CA PRO A 101 10.78 11.65 -6.92
C PRO A 101 10.26 10.66 -5.86
N ALA A 102 10.97 9.56 -5.67
CA ALA A 102 10.71 8.64 -4.57
C ALA A 102 10.61 9.44 -3.26
N PRO A 103 9.67 9.11 -2.36
CA PRO A 103 9.47 9.89 -1.14
C PRO A 103 10.78 9.95 -0.34
N SER A 104 11.33 11.16 -0.24
CA SER A 104 12.55 11.50 0.49
C SER A 104 12.31 11.25 1.97
N GLY A 105 12.61 10.03 2.41
CA GLY A 105 12.33 9.56 3.76
C GLY A 105 12.51 8.06 3.93
N VAL A 106 12.73 7.31 2.83
CA VAL A 106 13.09 5.89 2.89
C VAL A 106 14.55 5.75 3.32
N VAL A 107 14.81 5.79 4.64
CA VAL A 107 15.93 5.01 5.18
C VAL A 107 15.65 3.54 4.80
N PRO A 108 16.53 2.88 4.04
CA PRO A 108 16.42 1.44 3.84
C PRO A 108 16.52 0.78 5.21
N ALA A 109 15.57 -0.09 5.55
CA ALA A 109 15.78 -0.99 6.67
C ALA A 109 17.07 -1.77 6.39
N PRO A 110 18.00 -1.89 7.36
CA PRO A 110 19.19 -2.68 7.14
C PRO A 110 18.76 -4.11 6.80
N CYS A 111 19.12 -4.56 5.59
CA CYS A 111 19.15 -5.99 5.33
C CYS A 111 20.04 -6.63 6.39
N SER A 112 19.53 -7.62 7.09
CA SER A 112 20.33 -8.45 7.97
C SER A 112 19.74 -9.86 7.95
N PRO A 113 20.59 -10.89 7.94
CA PRO A 113 21.64 -11.19 6.97
C PRO A 113 21.18 -12.21 5.92
#